data_AF-A0A967XIT5-F1
#
_entry.id   AF-A0A967XIT5-F1
#
_cell.length_a   1.000
_cell.length_b   1.000
_cell.length_c   1.000
_cell.angle_alpha   90.00
_cell.angle_beta   90.00
_cell.angle_gamma   90.00
#
_symmetry.space_group_name_H-M   'P 1'
#
loop_
_entity.id
_entity.type
_entity.pdbx_description
1 polymer ?
#
loop_
_entity_poly.entity_id
_entity_poly.type
_entity_poly.pdbx_seq_one_letter_code
_entity_poly.pdbx_strand_id
1 'polypeptide(L)' 'GEEGILFITDEVQTGWGRTGEHFWGYQAHGITPDLLTFAKGLGNGLAIAGVVGRRELIDSINA' A
#
# COMPACT_ATOMS: atom_id res chain seq x y z
N GLY A 1 -1.41 14.28 -6.59
CA GLY A 1 -2.53 15.23 -6.76
C GLY A 1 -2.09 16.46 -7.53
N GLU A 2 -2.97 17.46 -7.69
CA GLU A 2 -2.67 18.71 -8.43
C GLU A 2 -1.46 19.47 -7.85
N GLU A 3 -1.17 19.30 -6.57
CA GLU A 3 -0.09 19.97 -5.83
C GLU A 3 1.25 19.19 -5.80
N GLY A 4 1.39 18.10 -6.57
CA GLY A 4 2.59 17.26 -6.55
C GLY A 4 2.78 16.43 -5.26
N ILE A 5 1.84 16.50 -4.32
CA ILE A 5 1.83 15.71 -3.09
C ILE A 5 1.46 14.25 -3.42
N LEU A 6 2.21 13.32 -2.84
CA LEU A 6 1.97 11.88 -2.93
C LEU A 6 1.03 11.41 -1.83
N PHE A 7 0.10 10.55 -2.20
CA PHE A 7 -0.84 9.92 -1.29
C PHE A 7 -0.43 8.46 -1.02
N ILE A 8 -0.20 8.15 0.26
CA ILE A 8 0.26 6.83 0.72
C ILE A 8 -0.77 6.21 1.64
N THR A 9 -1.12 4.95 1.40
CA THR A 9 -1.98 4.17 2.29
C THR A 9 -1.15 3.14 3.06
N ASP A 10 -1.22 3.17 4.39
CA ASP A 10 -0.63 2.13 5.22
C ASP A 10 -1.61 0.97 5.37
N GLU A 11 -1.32 -0.14 4.69
CA GLU A 11 -2.16 -1.33 4.66
C GLU A 11 -1.64 -2.45 5.58
N VAL A 12 -0.75 -2.12 6.52
CA VAL A 12 -0.19 -3.11 7.44
C VAL A 12 -1.27 -3.74 8.32
N GLN A 13 -2.33 -2.99 8.67
CA GLN A 13 -3.46 -3.49 9.44
C GLN A 13 -4.67 -3.86 8.58
N THR A 14 -4.93 -3.06 7.55
CA THR A 14 -6.19 -3.11 6.78
C THR A 14 -6.08 -3.96 5.51
N GLY A 15 -4.88 -4.34 5.10
CA GLY A 15 -4.65 -5.27 4.00
C GLY A 15 -5.01 -6.72 4.32
N TRP A 16 -4.75 -7.60 3.37
CA TRP A 16 -5.00 -9.05 3.48
C TRP A 16 -6.48 -9.39 3.74
N GLY A 17 -7.40 -8.61 3.18
CA GLY A 17 -8.83 -8.86 3.36
C GLY A 17 -9.38 -8.54 4.75
N ARG A 18 -8.62 -7.84 5.60
CA ARG A 18 -9.00 -7.58 7.00
C ARG A 18 -10.35 -6.90 7.15
N THR A 19 -10.70 -6.03 6.19
CA THR A 19 -11.93 -5.23 6.21
C THR A 19 -13.13 -5.93 5.56
N GLY A 20 -12.96 -7.16 5.04
CA GLY A 20 -14.03 -7.98 4.49
C GLY A 20 -14.13 -7.87 2.97
N GLU A 21 -14.84 -6.88 2.46
CA GLU A 21 -15.26 -6.81 1.03
C GLU A 21 -14.11 -6.60 0.04
N HIS A 22 -12.95 -6.14 0.53
CA HIS A 22 -11.81 -5.76 -0.30
C HIS A 22 -10.51 -6.34 0.23
N PHE A 23 -9.54 -6.52 -0.67
CA PHE A 23 -8.23 -7.05 -0.30
C PHE A 23 -7.37 -6.01 0.42
N TRP A 24 -7.46 -4.74 -0.01
CA TRP A 24 -6.83 -3.58 0.59
C TRP A 24 -7.89 -2.62 1.15
N GLY A 25 -7.59 -1.95 2.27
CA GLY A 25 -8.48 -1.01 2.93
C GLY A 25 -8.85 0.19 2.07
N TYR A 26 -7.90 0.72 1.28
CA TYR A 26 -8.13 1.88 0.42
C TYR A 26 -9.29 1.68 -0.56
N GLN A 27 -9.58 0.44 -0.95
CA GLN A 27 -10.63 0.12 -1.94
C GLN A 27 -12.02 0.52 -1.43
N ALA A 28 -12.25 0.46 -0.12
CA ALA A 28 -13.51 0.90 0.51
C ALA A 28 -13.77 2.41 0.35
N HIS A 29 -12.74 3.18 0.02
CA HIS A 29 -12.80 4.62 -0.14
C HIS A 29 -12.84 5.06 -1.61
N GLY A 30 -12.80 4.12 -2.57
CA GLY A 30 -12.82 4.44 -4.00
C GLY A 30 -11.62 5.26 -4.49
N ILE A 31 -10.49 5.19 -3.77
CA ILE A 31 -9.26 5.91 -4.09
C ILE A 31 -8.21 4.95 -4.66
N THR A 32 -7.19 5.48 -5.35
CA THR A 32 -6.01 4.72 -5.75
C THR A 32 -4.78 5.47 -5.22
N PRO A 33 -4.01 4.90 -4.28
CA PRO A 33 -2.85 5.57 -3.73
C PRO A 33 -1.66 5.55 -4.69
N ASP A 34 -0.76 6.51 -4.52
CA ASP A 34 0.50 6.55 -5.27
C ASP A 34 1.47 5.45 -4.78
N LEU A 35 1.42 5.17 -3.48
CA LEU A 35 2.19 4.13 -2.78
C LEU A 35 1.30 3.46 -1.72
N LEU A 36 1.54 2.18 -1.45
CA LEU A 36 0.97 1.48 -0.30
C LEU A 36 2.05 0.66 0.40
N THR A 37 1.97 0.57 1.73
CA THR A 37 2.86 -0.26 2.55
C THR A 37 2.11 -1.49 3.06
N PHE A 38 2.79 -2.63 3.16
CA PHE A 38 2.21 -3.86 3.70
C PHE A 38 3.22 -4.65 4.52
N ALA A 39 2.74 -5.42 5.50
CA ALA A 39 3.54 -6.34 6.32
C ALA A 39 2.61 -7.33 7.06
N LYS A 40 2.99 -7.72 8.28
CA LYS A 40 2.18 -8.45 9.28
C LYS A 40 1.48 -9.70 8.74
N GLY A 41 0.18 -9.61 8.46
CA GLY A 41 -0.68 -10.73 8.07
C GLY A 41 -0.17 -11.50 6.86
N LEU A 42 0.69 -10.88 6.05
CA LEU A 42 1.39 -11.51 4.93
C LEU A 42 2.23 -12.73 5.33
N GLY A 43 3.03 -12.59 6.38
CA GLY A 43 4.15 -13.49 6.62
C GLY A 43 3.79 -14.77 7.36
N ASN A 44 2.56 -14.90 7.87
CA ASN A 44 2.15 -15.98 8.79
C ASN A 44 3.22 -16.27 9.88
N GLY A 45 3.82 -15.21 10.44
CA GLY A 45 4.91 -15.28 11.42
C GLY A 45 6.32 -15.03 10.86
N LEU A 46 6.51 -15.00 9.55
CA LEU A 46 7.76 -14.55 8.92
C LEU A 46 7.86 -13.02 8.88
N ALA A 47 9.08 -12.50 9.07
CA ALA A 47 9.38 -11.08 8.95
C ALA A 47 9.40 -10.67 7.47
N ILE A 48 8.25 -10.24 6.95
CA ILE A 48 8.08 -9.78 5.58
C ILE A 48 7.31 -8.46 5.58
N ALA A 49 7.82 -7.48 4.84
CA ALA A 49 7.21 -6.19 4.59
C ALA A 49 7.55 -5.72 3.17
N GLY A 50 6.79 -4.75 2.66
CA GLY A 50 7.08 -4.18 1.35
C GLY A 50 6.29 -2.91 1.06
N VAL A 51 6.65 -2.31 -0.07
CA VAL A 51 6.01 -1.13 -0.64
C VAL A 51 5.59 -1.47 -2.07
N VAL A 52 4.37 -1.12 -2.45
CA VAL A 52 3.92 -1.12 -3.85
C VAL A 52 3.65 0.32 -4.23
N GLY A 53 4.00 0.72 -5.45
CA GLY A 53 3.69 2.06 -5.94
C GLY A 53 3.81 2.17 -7.44
N ARG A 54 3.56 3.37 -7.94
CA ARG A 54 3.75 3.68 -9.36
C ARG A 54 5.22 3.46 -9.76
N ARG A 55 5.42 2.97 -10.97
CA ARG A 55 6.75 2.57 -11.48
C ARG A 55 7.78 3.69 -11.35
N GLU A 56 7.43 4.89 -11.79
CA GLU A 56 8.31 6.05 -11.76
C GLU A 56 8.74 6.44 -10.33
N LEU A 57 7.91 6.16 -9.32
CA LEU A 57 8.26 6.40 -7.92
C LEU A 57 9.22 5.33 -7.40
N ILE A 58 8.98 4.06 -7.73
CA ILE A 58 9.85 2.95 -7.32
C ILE A 58 11.22 3.05 -8.01
N ASP A 59 11.25 3.42 -9.29
CA ASP A 59 12.48 3.56 -10.08
C ASP A 59 13.33 4.75 -9.58
N SER A 60 12.72 5.77 -8.96
CA SER A 60 13.45 6.93 -8.40
C SER A 60 14.33 6.60 -7.20
N ILE A 61 14.14 5.44 -6.56
CA ILE A 61 14.90 5.03 -5.36
C ILE A 61 16.37 4.71 -5.69
N ASN A 62 16.67 4.45 -6.95
CA ASN A 62 18.02 4.10 -7.42
C ASN A 62 18.76 5.25 -8.13
N ALA A 63 18.27 6.50 -8.00
CA ALA A 63 18.87 7.68 -8.62
C ALA A 63 19.93 8.34 -7.73
#